data_AF-A0A7V2NJ52-F1
#
_entry.id   AF-A0A7V2NJ52-F1
#
_cell.length_a   1.000
_cell.length_b   1.000
_cell.length_c   1.000
_cell.angle_alpha   90.00
_cell.angle_beta   90.00
_cell.angle_gamma   90.00
#
_symmetry.space_group_name_H-M   'P 1'
#
loop_
_entity.id
_entity.type
_entity.pdbx_description
1 polymer ?
#
loop_
_entity_poly.entity_id
_entity_poly.type
_entity_poly.pdbx_seq_one_letter_code
_entity_poly.pdbx_strand_id
1 'polypeptide(L)'
;MKNTNGSKFDQDKSSKVLNDLKQASEADYSTSTAELPPPGGRISAITSNLRALGRMMQPGRPHRPVYLLLFVTNSCHARCAHCFYWRETNKPVQTLSLPEIDSLCASLGPMVQVTLTGGSPELRDDLPQIVNIVRRRCHPLNLTICYTGDLPEVIEAQVRESLEANPGLKLAVNISLDGLGSDHDRYRRRKGLFDRAVESVKRLTQVRDDYPNLCVGCGICVHGLNSDGAIATARWAMENLSLDNLSPVLVRGDTYDQDARNGDVEAFLEIANFTRDRLHSGEFRGYSTATHRLINAKDIVQKEMIAEIARGGSMPVVCSALHDTAVVYADGSVPICEMR
;
A
#
# COMPACT_ATOMS: atom_id res chain seq x y z
N MET A 1 49.49 0.06 5.13
CA MET A 1 49.07 1.41 5.60
C MET A 1 48.67 2.21 4.38
N LYS A 2 47.37 2.34 4.12
CA LYS A 2 46.80 3.03 2.95
C LYS A 2 46.25 4.37 3.41
N ASN A 3 46.64 5.44 2.73
CA ASN A 3 46.20 6.81 2.99
C ASN A 3 44.87 7.07 2.25
N THR A 4 43.97 7.76 2.95
CA THR A 4 42.60 8.12 2.57
C THR A 4 42.57 9.42 1.76
N ASN A 5 41.94 9.40 0.58
CA ASN A 5 41.47 10.61 -0.11
C ASN A 5 39.93 10.64 -0.03
N GLY A 6 39.41 11.56 0.78
CA GLY A 6 37.98 11.86 0.86
C GLY A 6 37.53 12.71 -0.32
N SER A 7 36.42 12.31 -0.95
CA SER A 7 35.71 13.16 -1.90
C SER A 7 34.82 14.15 -1.13
N LYS A 8 35.07 15.44 -1.36
CA LYS A 8 34.17 16.53 -0.98
C LYS A 8 32.86 16.34 -1.75
N PHE A 9 31.77 16.10 -1.03
CA PHE A 9 30.41 16.13 -1.58
C PHE A 9 29.90 17.58 -1.54
N ASP A 10 29.29 17.97 -2.64
CA ASP A 10 29.01 19.32 -3.11
C ASP A 10 27.80 19.95 -2.39
N GLN A 11 28.05 20.93 -1.49
CA GLN A 11 27.03 21.69 -0.76
C GLN A 11 26.22 22.66 -1.65
N ASP A 12 26.64 22.86 -2.91
CA ASP A 12 26.08 23.87 -3.81
C ASP A 12 24.81 23.42 -4.56
N LYS A 13 24.47 22.12 -4.51
CA LYS A 13 23.24 21.60 -5.15
C LYS A 13 21.98 21.77 -4.31
N SER A 14 22.10 21.73 -2.98
CA SER A 14 20.95 21.90 -2.07
C SER A 14 20.48 23.36 -1.98
N SER A 15 21.40 24.32 -2.15
CA SER A 15 21.12 25.77 -2.16
C SER A 15 20.41 26.23 -3.44
N LYS A 16 20.70 25.60 -4.58
CA LYS A 16 20.02 25.90 -5.85
C LYS A 16 18.54 25.48 -5.83
N VAL A 17 18.25 24.30 -5.28
CA VAL A 17 16.86 23.81 -5.09
C VAL A 17 16.06 24.76 -4.20
N LEU A 18 16.67 25.31 -3.14
CA LEU A 18 16.03 26.27 -2.24
C LEU A 18 15.73 27.65 -2.87
N ASN A 19 16.49 28.06 -3.89
CA ASN A 19 16.26 29.32 -4.60
C ASN A 19 15.18 29.17 -5.69
N ASP A 20 15.14 28.03 -6.37
CA ASP A 20 14.11 27.72 -7.36
C ASP A 20 12.71 27.63 -6.69
N LEU A 21 12.66 27.18 -5.42
CA LEU A 21 11.45 27.16 -4.58
C LEU A 21 10.85 28.55 -4.28
N LYS A 22 11.65 29.63 -4.29
CA LYS A 22 11.15 30.99 -4.01
C LYS A 22 10.56 31.69 -5.24
N GLN A 23 10.94 31.28 -6.45
CA GLN A 23 10.43 31.89 -7.68
C GLN A 23 9.14 31.24 -8.18
N ALA A 24 8.85 30.00 -7.77
CA ALA A 24 7.64 29.28 -8.19
C ALA A 24 6.36 29.68 -7.42
N SER A 25 6.46 30.45 -6.33
CA SER A 25 5.32 30.84 -5.49
C SER A 25 4.48 32.01 -6.02
N GLU A 26 4.79 32.56 -7.19
CA GLU A 26 4.15 33.77 -7.73
C GLU A 26 3.39 33.56 -9.06
N ALA A 27 3.14 32.32 -9.50
CA ALA A 27 2.40 32.05 -10.74
C ALA A 27 0.93 31.68 -10.48
N ASP A 28 0.03 32.60 -10.81
CA ASP A 28 -1.44 32.46 -10.82
C ASP A 28 -1.91 31.28 -11.68
N TYR A 29 -2.78 30.42 -11.12
CA TYR A 29 -3.41 29.31 -11.84
C TYR A 29 -4.92 29.56 -12.03
N SER A 30 -5.33 29.90 -13.26
CA SER A 30 -6.73 29.98 -13.66
C SER A 30 -7.26 28.58 -14.03
N THR A 31 -8.48 28.29 -13.60
CA THR A 31 -9.21 27.04 -13.80
C THR A 31 -9.59 26.80 -15.27
N SER A 32 -9.41 25.56 -15.76
CA SER A 32 -9.98 25.07 -17.03
C SER A 32 -10.55 23.67 -16.84
N THR A 33 -11.88 23.55 -16.96
CA THR A 33 -12.65 22.31 -16.91
C THR A 33 -12.61 21.61 -18.27
N ALA A 34 -12.11 20.37 -18.31
CA ALA A 34 -12.17 19.51 -19.51
C ALA A 34 -12.99 18.24 -19.22
N GLU A 35 -14.01 18.01 -20.04
CA GLU A 35 -14.95 16.89 -19.96
C GLU A 35 -14.32 15.55 -20.39
N LEU A 36 -14.71 14.46 -19.71
CA LEU A 36 -14.23 13.09 -19.95
C LEU A 36 -15.05 12.37 -21.06
N PRO A 37 -14.44 11.49 -21.89
CA PRO A 37 -15.13 10.75 -22.93
C PRO A 37 -15.93 9.53 -22.39
N PRO A 38 -16.92 9.01 -23.17
CA PRO A 38 -17.88 8.04 -22.68
C PRO A 38 -17.35 6.58 -22.67
N PRO A 39 -17.85 5.71 -21.77
CA PRO A 39 -17.26 4.40 -21.52
C PRO A 39 -17.95 3.26 -22.29
N GLY A 40 -17.28 2.70 -23.30
CA GLY A 40 -17.60 1.39 -23.89
C GLY A 40 -16.85 0.27 -23.18
N GLY A 41 -17.55 -0.67 -22.53
CA GLY A 41 -16.94 -1.86 -21.89
C GLY A 41 -17.51 -2.27 -20.51
N ARG A 42 -18.47 -1.53 -19.96
CA ARG A 42 -18.90 -1.62 -18.55
C ARG A 42 -19.70 -2.87 -18.13
N ILE A 43 -20.24 -3.68 -19.04
CA ILE A 43 -21.30 -4.66 -18.69
C ILE A 43 -20.77 -5.90 -17.94
N SER A 44 -19.57 -6.41 -18.26
CA SER A 44 -19.05 -7.63 -17.59
C SER A 44 -18.50 -7.38 -16.18
N ALA A 45 -17.87 -6.23 -15.94
CA ALA A 45 -17.32 -5.87 -14.63
C ALA A 45 -18.41 -5.49 -13.60
N ILE A 46 -19.51 -4.88 -14.05
CA ILE A 46 -20.65 -4.57 -13.18
C ILE A 46 -21.32 -5.87 -12.69
N THR A 47 -21.46 -6.87 -13.56
CA THR A 47 -22.09 -8.15 -13.20
C THR A 47 -21.21 -8.99 -12.26
N SER A 48 -19.89 -8.94 -12.35
CA SER A 48 -19.00 -9.61 -11.37
C SER A 48 -19.07 -8.96 -9.99
N ASN A 49 -19.13 -7.63 -9.92
CA ASN A 49 -19.16 -6.89 -8.66
C ASN A 49 -20.50 -7.08 -7.92
N LEU A 50 -21.60 -7.11 -8.68
CA LEU A 50 -22.93 -7.46 -8.16
C LEU A 50 -23.01 -8.93 -7.71
N ARG A 51 -22.27 -9.85 -8.34
CA ARG A 51 -22.18 -11.25 -7.89
C ARG A 51 -21.36 -11.40 -6.60
N ALA A 52 -20.30 -10.63 -6.41
CA ALA A 52 -19.55 -10.62 -5.14
C ALA A 52 -20.44 -10.10 -4.00
N LEU A 53 -21.10 -8.96 -4.21
CA LEU A 53 -22.04 -8.39 -3.25
C LEU A 53 -23.26 -9.29 -2.99
N GLY A 54 -23.81 -9.91 -4.05
CA GLY A 54 -24.94 -10.83 -3.95
C GLY A 54 -24.58 -12.17 -3.28
N ARG A 55 -23.34 -12.64 -3.40
CA ARG A 55 -22.84 -13.83 -2.68
C ARG A 55 -22.62 -13.55 -1.19
N MET A 56 -22.26 -12.32 -0.84
CA MET A 56 -22.10 -11.85 0.54
C MET A 56 -23.43 -11.79 1.30
N MET A 57 -24.55 -11.62 0.60
CA MET A 57 -25.89 -11.49 1.18
C MET A 57 -26.76 -12.77 1.10
N GLN A 58 -26.21 -13.92 0.73
CA GLN A 58 -26.97 -15.19 0.64
C GLN A 58 -26.99 -15.94 1.98
N PRO A 59 -28.16 -16.11 2.63
CA PRO A 59 -28.27 -16.91 3.86
C PRO A 59 -27.93 -18.39 3.60
N GLY A 60 -27.16 -19.02 4.49
CA GLY A 60 -26.97 -20.48 4.51
C GLY A 60 -25.75 -21.04 3.74
N ARG A 61 -24.85 -20.19 3.22
CA ARG A 61 -23.55 -20.64 2.71
C ARG A 61 -22.46 -20.49 3.77
N PRO A 62 -21.41 -21.34 3.77
CA PRO A 62 -20.25 -21.13 4.63
C PRO A 62 -19.67 -19.76 4.32
N HIS A 63 -19.62 -18.91 5.33
CA HIS A 63 -19.19 -17.54 5.17
C HIS A 63 -17.71 -17.49 4.81
N ARG A 64 -17.41 -16.71 3.79
CA ARG A 64 -16.07 -16.58 3.21
C ARG A 64 -15.57 -15.17 3.51
N PRO A 65 -14.27 -15.00 3.81
CA PRO A 65 -13.71 -13.69 4.09
C PRO A 65 -13.96 -12.75 2.93
N VAL A 66 -14.31 -11.50 3.26
CA VAL A 66 -14.50 -10.44 2.27
C VAL A 66 -13.16 -9.75 1.95
N TYR A 67 -12.17 -9.91 2.84
CA TYR A 67 -10.82 -9.38 2.69
C TYR A 67 -9.76 -10.48 2.91
N LEU A 68 -8.83 -10.63 1.97
CA LEU A 68 -7.63 -11.45 2.14
C LEU A 68 -6.37 -10.59 2.19
N LEU A 69 -5.57 -10.77 3.23
CA LEU A 69 -4.19 -10.32 3.35
C LEU A 69 -3.26 -11.52 3.10
N LEU A 70 -2.62 -11.58 1.93
CA LEU A 70 -1.74 -12.68 1.55
C LEU A 70 -0.28 -12.24 1.57
N PHE A 71 0.52 -12.80 2.48
CA PHE A 71 1.97 -12.64 2.47
C PHE A 71 2.54 -13.56 1.40
N VAL A 72 2.88 -12.99 0.25
CA VAL A 72 3.39 -13.78 -0.87
C VAL A 72 4.84 -14.21 -0.64
N THR A 73 5.58 -13.60 0.28
CA THR A 73 6.94 -14.03 0.63
C THR A 73 7.27 -13.54 2.02
N ASN A 74 8.18 -14.22 2.73
CA ASN A 74 8.81 -13.70 3.95
C ASN A 74 10.21 -13.11 3.69
N SER A 75 10.71 -13.20 2.45
CA SER A 75 12.01 -12.61 2.08
C SER A 75 11.90 -11.10 2.03
N CYS A 76 12.88 -10.39 2.61
CA CYS A 76 12.88 -8.92 2.67
C CYS A 76 14.30 -8.37 2.68
N HIS A 77 14.52 -7.30 1.91
CA HIS A 77 15.78 -6.56 1.87
C HIS A 77 15.94 -5.56 3.01
N ALA A 78 14.81 -5.08 3.57
CA ALA A 78 14.79 -4.15 4.67
C ALA A 78 14.75 -4.87 6.03
N ARG A 79 15.14 -4.17 7.09
CA ARG A 79 15.08 -4.67 8.47
C ARG A 79 14.43 -3.61 9.35
N CYS A 80 13.22 -3.20 8.98
CA CYS A 80 12.59 -2.02 9.56
C CYS A 80 12.45 -2.10 11.08
N ALA A 81 12.75 -1.00 11.76
CA ALA A 81 12.61 -0.85 13.21
C ALA A 81 11.17 -1.11 13.66
N HIS A 82 10.18 -0.62 12.91
CA HIS A 82 8.76 -0.79 13.17
C HIS A 82 8.16 -2.09 12.60
N CYS A 83 8.96 -3.00 12.04
CA CYS A 83 8.41 -4.22 11.44
C CYS A 83 7.81 -5.12 12.52
N PHE A 84 6.52 -5.46 12.40
CA PHE A 84 5.84 -6.40 13.30
C PHE A 84 6.04 -7.87 12.91
N TYR A 85 6.46 -8.12 11.66
CA TYR A 85 6.71 -9.45 11.09
C TYR A 85 8.19 -9.85 11.13
N TRP A 86 9.00 -9.14 11.92
CA TRP A 86 10.46 -9.23 11.90
C TRP A 86 10.99 -10.62 12.28
N ARG A 87 10.27 -11.34 13.16
CA ARG A 87 10.66 -12.68 13.58
C ARG A 87 10.57 -13.70 12.45
N GLU A 88 9.62 -13.52 11.53
CA GLU A 88 9.40 -14.47 10.44
C GLU A 88 10.14 -14.09 9.16
N THR A 89 10.55 -12.82 9.07
CA THR A 89 11.27 -12.27 7.92
C THR A 89 12.60 -13.00 7.71
N ASN A 90 12.87 -13.45 6.48
CA ASN A 90 14.08 -14.19 6.06
C ASN A 90 14.35 -15.50 6.84
N LYS A 91 13.38 -16.05 7.57
CA LYS A 91 13.49 -17.43 8.09
C LYS A 91 13.45 -18.43 6.92
N PRO A 92 14.17 -19.56 7.03
CA PRO A 92 14.08 -20.63 6.04
C PRO A 92 12.70 -21.30 6.14
N VAL A 93 11.77 -20.86 5.29
CA VAL A 93 10.43 -21.43 5.17
C VAL A 93 10.16 -21.74 3.71
N GLN A 94 9.37 -22.79 3.47
CA GLN A 94 8.84 -23.04 2.14
C GLN A 94 7.70 -22.07 1.90
N THR A 95 7.89 -21.14 0.97
CA THR A 95 6.82 -20.21 0.57
C THR A 95 5.80 -20.96 -0.29
N LEU A 96 4.51 -20.63 -0.15
CA LEU A 96 3.44 -21.21 -0.95
C LEU A 96 3.73 -21.12 -2.45
N SER A 97 3.69 -22.27 -3.10
CA SER A 97 3.83 -22.42 -4.54
C SER A 97 2.58 -21.91 -5.29
N LEU A 98 2.71 -21.63 -6.59
CA LEU A 98 1.57 -21.20 -7.43
C LEU A 98 0.36 -22.17 -7.37
N PRO A 99 0.53 -23.51 -7.42
CA PRO A 99 -0.60 -24.44 -7.28
C PRO A 99 -1.29 -24.35 -5.92
N GLU A 100 -0.54 -24.16 -4.82
CA GLU A 100 -1.11 -24.01 -3.49
C GLU A 100 -1.88 -22.69 -3.37
N ILE A 101 -1.35 -21.60 -3.93
CA ILE A 101 -2.04 -20.30 -3.98
C ILE A 101 -3.31 -20.39 -4.84
N ASP A 102 -3.29 -21.10 -5.97
CA ASP A 102 -4.48 -21.29 -6.80
C ASP A 102 -5.56 -22.11 -6.07
N SER A 103 -5.15 -23.18 -5.36
CA SER A 103 -6.05 -23.98 -4.52
C SER A 103 -6.65 -23.14 -3.37
N LEU A 104 -5.82 -22.37 -2.67
CA LEU A 104 -6.26 -21.44 -1.63
C LEU A 104 -7.28 -20.45 -2.17
N CYS A 105 -6.95 -19.73 -3.25
CA CYS A 105 -7.83 -18.74 -3.85
C CYS A 105 -9.12 -19.36 -4.39
N ALA A 106 -9.07 -20.58 -4.93
CA ALA A 106 -10.27 -21.31 -5.36
C ALA A 106 -11.19 -21.67 -4.18
N SER A 107 -10.61 -22.03 -3.03
CA SER A 107 -11.39 -22.35 -1.82
C SER A 107 -12.12 -21.10 -1.27
N LEU A 108 -11.43 -19.95 -1.24
CA LEU A 108 -11.98 -18.68 -0.75
C LEU A 108 -13.02 -18.10 -1.73
N GLY A 109 -12.73 -18.11 -3.03
CA GLY A 109 -13.62 -17.59 -4.06
C GLY A 109 -13.72 -16.06 -4.06
N PRO A 110 -14.84 -15.48 -4.56
CA PRO A 110 -14.96 -14.04 -4.76
C PRO A 110 -14.82 -13.20 -3.48
N MET A 111 -14.05 -12.12 -3.54
CA MET A 111 -13.77 -11.23 -2.40
C MET A 111 -13.98 -9.76 -2.76
N VAL A 112 -14.15 -8.91 -1.75
CA VAL A 112 -14.18 -7.45 -1.93
C VAL A 112 -12.77 -6.92 -2.14
N GLN A 113 -11.83 -7.34 -1.29
CA GLN A 113 -10.46 -6.86 -1.30
C GLN A 113 -9.46 -8.00 -1.21
N VAL A 114 -8.36 -7.89 -1.93
CA VAL A 114 -7.17 -8.73 -1.74
C VAL A 114 -5.96 -7.81 -1.69
N THR A 115 -5.11 -8.00 -0.68
CA THR A 115 -3.84 -7.31 -0.57
C THR A 115 -2.72 -8.34 -0.60
N LEU A 116 -1.83 -8.20 -1.58
CA LEU A 116 -0.58 -8.94 -1.66
C LEU A 116 0.50 -8.13 -0.93
N THR A 117 1.06 -8.73 0.10
CA THR A 117 2.08 -8.13 0.95
C THR A 117 3.14 -9.20 1.28
N GLY A 118 3.99 -8.98 2.27
CA GLY A 118 4.99 -9.96 2.67
C GLY A 118 6.13 -9.32 3.43
N GLY A 119 7.30 -9.94 3.31
CA GLY A 119 8.57 -9.24 3.46
C GLY A 119 8.67 -8.14 2.38
N SER A 120 9.09 -8.50 1.17
CA SER A 120 9.15 -7.59 0.02
C SER A 120 8.65 -8.32 -1.24
N PRO A 121 7.41 -8.05 -1.71
CA PRO A 121 6.86 -8.70 -2.90
C PRO A 121 7.72 -8.53 -4.16
N GLU A 122 8.50 -7.45 -4.24
CA GLU A 122 9.45 -7.23 -5.35
C GLU A 122 10.56 -8.30 -5.45
N LEU A 123 10.69 -9.17 -4.45
CA LEU A 123 11.64 -10.31 -4.46
C LEU A 123 11.01 -11.61 -4.95
N ARG A 124 9.73 -11.60 -5.29
CA ARG A 124 9.01 -12.78 -5.74
C ARG A 124 8.83 -12.74 -7.25
N ASP A 125 9.68 -13.48 -7.96
CA ASP A 125 9.74 -13.48 -9.44
C ASP A 125 8.41 -13.87 -10.10
N ASP A 126 7.64 -14.75 -9.46
CA ASP A 126 6.33 -15.23 -9.95
C ASP A 126 5.13 -14.40 -9.45
N LEU A 127 5.36 -13.17 -8.96
CA LEU A 127 4.31 -12.29 -8.46
C LEU A 127 3.22 -11.97 -9.52
N PRO A 128 3.54 -11.67 -10.80
CA PRO A 128 2.52 -11.46 -11.82
C PRO A 128 1.59 -12.67 -12.01
N GLN A 129 2.10 -13.90 -11.88
CA GLN A 129 1.34 -15.14 -11.95
C GLN A 129 0.38 -15.27 -10.76
N ILE A 130 0.77 -14.79 -9.57
CA ILE A 130 -0.14 -14.71 -8.41
C ILE A 130 -1.26 -13.71 -8.67
N VAL A 131 -0.95 -12.55 -9.26
CA VAL A 131 -1.97 -11.57 -9.67
C VAL A 131 -2.98 -12.21 -10.63
N ASN A 132 -2.51 -12.98 -11.63
CA ASN A 132 -3.36 -13.75 -12.54
C ASN A 132 -4.29 -14.72 -11.79
N ILE A 133 -3.75 -15.47 -10.82
CA ILE A 133 -4.52 -16.41 -10.00
C ILE A 133 -5.61 -15.66 -9.21
N VAL A 134 -5.24 -14.59 -8.50
CA VAL A 134 -6.16 -13.80 -7.68
C VAL A 134 -7.25 -13.17 -8.54
N ARG A 135 -6.90 -12.60 -9.70
CA ARG A 135 -7.88 -12.05 -10.64
C ARG A 135 -8.89 -13.12 -11.08
N ARG A 136 -8.40 -14.30 -11.47
CA ARG A 136 -9.21 -15.41 -12.00
C ARG A 136 -10.07 -16.10 -10.94
N ARG A 137 -9.58 -16.25 -9.71
CA ARG A 137 -10.26 -17.01 -8.64
C ARG A 137 -11.08 -16.10 -7.73
N CYS A 138 -10.51 -14.97 -7.33
CA CYS A 138 -11.07 -14.11 -6.29
C CYS A 138 -11.86 -12.91 -6.83
N HIS A 139 -11.67 -12.53 -8.10
CA HIS A 139 -12.40 -11.42 -8.73
C HIS A 139 -12.54 -10.16 -7.84
N PRO A 140 -11.46 -9.68 -7.21
CA PRO A 140 -11.58 -8.65 -6.20
C PRO A 140 -12.11 -7.34 -6.79
N LEU A 141 -12.90 -6.59 -6.01
CA LEU A 141 -13.23 -5.21 -6.37
C LEU A 141 -11.98 -4.32 -6.34
N ASN A 142 -11.07 -4.62 -5.42
CA ASN A 142 -9.78 -3.96 -5.28
C ASN A 142 -8.66 -4.97 -5.01
N LEU A 143 -7.65 -4.99 -5.88
CA LEU A 143 -6.40 -5.72 -5.65
C LEU A 143 -5.31 -4.71 -5.31
N THR A 144 -4.66 -4.87 -4.15
CA THR A 144 -3.57 -4.02 -3.70
C THR A 144 -2.28 -4.81 -3.62
N ILE A 145 -1.15 -4.22 -4.02
CA ILE A 145 0.19 -4.73 -3.75
C ILE A 145 0.96 -3.70 -2.93
N CYS A 146 1.56 -4.13 -1.83
CA CYS A 146 2.38 -3.27 -0.97
C CYS A 146 3.86 -3.63 -1.16
N TYR A 147 4.64 -2.73 -1.77
CA TYR A 147 6.08 -2.92 -1.96
C TYR A 147 6.89 -2.15 -0.91
N THR A 148 8.13 -2.62 -0.68
CA THR A 148 9.11 -1.84 0.09
C THR A 148 9.60 -0.64 -0.73
N GLY A 149 9.71 -0.78 -2.06
CA GLY A 149 10.17 0.28 -2.97
C GLY A 149 11.67 0.21 -3.26
N ASP A 150 12.32 -0.95 -3.00
CA ASP A 150 13.78 -1.06 -3.05
C ASP A 150 14.31 -1.39 -4.46
N LEU A 151 13.48 -1.93 -5.35
CA LEU A 151 13.86 -2.40 -6.68
C LEU A 151 12.97 -1.77 -7.77
N PRO A 152 13.22 -0.51 -8.17
CA PRO A 152 12.31 0.25 -9.05
C PRO A 152 12.02 -0.44 -10.38
N GLU A 153 13.04 -0.99 -11.05
CA GLU A 153 12.92 -1.65 -12.34
C GLU A 153 12.12 -2.95 -12.24
N VAL A 154 12.31 -3.71 -11.14
CA VAL A 154 11.58 -4.96 -10.91
C VAL A 154 10.12 -4.67 -10.61
N ILE A 155 9.84 -3.67 -9.76
CA ILE A 155 8.48 -3.23 -9.44
C ILE A 155 7.75 -2.78 -10.71
N GLU A 156 8.40 -1.97 -11.55
CA GLU A 156 7.84 -1.53 -12.83
C GLU A 156 7.48 -2.73 -13.73
N ALA A 157 8.42 -3.66 -13.92
CA ALA A 157 8.22 -4.84 -14.76
C ALA A 157 7.08 -5.73 -14.24
N GLN A 158 7.06 -6.02 -12.93
CA GLN A 158 6.01 -6.84 -12.32
C GLN A 158 4.62 -6.21 -12.47
N VAL A 159 4.52 -4.88 -12.30
CA VAL A 159 3.24 -4.17 -12.43
C VAL A 159 2.79 -4.12 -13.89
N ARG A 160 3.69 -3.84 -14.85
CA ARG A 160 3.38 -3.87 -16.29
C ARG A 160 2.90 -5.27 -16.71
N GLU A 161 3.65 -6.33 -16.39
CA GLU A 161 3.27 -7.71 -16.72
C GLU A 161 1.90 -8.09 -16.13
N SER A 162 1.65 -7.70 -14.87
CA SER A 162 0.36 -7.94 -14.21
C SER A 162 -0.80 -7.24 -14.91
N LEU A 163 -0.62 -6.01 -15.37
CA LEU A 163 -1.66 -5.23 -16.06
C LEU A 163 -1.90 -5.72 -17.49
N GLU A 164 -0.82 -6.06 -18.21
CA GLU A 164 -0.85 -6.62 -19.56
C GLU A 164 -1.60 -7.95 -19.60
N ALA A 165 -1.29 -8.86 -18.66
CA ALA A 165 -1.95 -10.16 -18.56
C ALA A 165 -3.42 -10.07 -18.11
N ASN A 166 -3.84 -8.95 -17.49
CA ASN A 166 -5.19 -8.77 -16.96
C ASN A 166 -5.86 -7.47 -17.41
N PRO A 167 -6.31 -7.38 -18.69
CA PRO A 167 -7.02 -6.19 -19.17
C PRO A 167 -8.21 -5.81 -18.29
N GLY A 168 -8.25 -4.54 -17.86
CA GLY A 168 -9.30 -3.99 -17.01
C GLY A 168 -9.17 -4.34 -15.52
N LEU A 169 -8.09 -4.99 -15.08
CA LEU A 169 -7.79 -5.19 -13.66
C LEU A 169 -7.60 -3.84 -12.97
N LYS A 170 -8.37 -3.55 -11.92
CA LYS A 170 -8.07 -2.42 -11.05
C LYS A 170 -6.97 -2.84 -10.07
N LEU A 171 -5.80 -2.23 -10.20
CA LEU A 171 -4.64 -2.52 -9.38
C LEU A 171 -4.24 -1.27 -8.61
N ALA A 172 -4.16 -1.38 -7.30
CA ALA A 172 -3.54 -0.37 -6.45
C ALA A 172 -2.14 -0.83 -6.04
N VAL A 173 -1.17 0.06 -6.14
CA VAL A 173 0.19 -0.20 -5.68
C VAL A 173 0.54 0.83 -4.61
N ASN A 174 0.97 0.36 -3.44
CA ASN A 174 1.47 1.21 -2.38
C ASN A 174 2.97 1.00 -2.21
N ILE A 175 3.74 2.07 -2.40
CA ILE A 175 5.15 2.13 -2.03
C ILE A 175 5.24 2.67 -0.61
N SER A 176 6.02 2.02 0.24
CA SER A 176 6.12 2.49 1.61
C SER A 176 7.11 3.67 1.74
N LEU A 177 6.73 4.72 2.47
CA LEU A 177 7.53 5.94 2.64
C LEU A 177 7.39 6.53 4.05
N ASP A 178 8.16 6.02 5.02
CA ASP A 178 8.01 6.37 6.45
C ASP A 178 8.86 7.55 6.95
N GLY A 179 9.58 8.25 6.07
CA GLY A 179 10.47 9.36 6.43
C GLY A 179 11.03 10.06 5.19
N LEU A 180 11.83 11.12 5.40
CA LEU A 180 12.51 11.84 4.33
C LEU A 180 14.01 11.52 4.31
N GLY A 181 14.56 11.25 3.13
CA GLY A 181 15.98 10.99 2.93
C GLY A 181 16.54 9.94 3.89
N SER A 182 17.55 10.33 4.67
CA SER A 182 18.22 9.43 5.61
C SER A 182 17.34 8.91 6.74
N ASP A 183 16.25 9.59 7.09
CA ASP A 183 15.35 9.10 8.13
C ASP A 183 14.59 7.86 7.67
N HIS A 184 14.09 7.86 6.44
CA HIS A 184 13.48 6.67 5.85
C HIS A 184 14.45 5.48 5.83
N ASP A 185 15.68 5.73 5.36
CA ASP A 185 16.74 4.73 5.33
C ASP A 185 17.05 4.18 6.73
N ARG A 186 17.06 5.05 7.74
CA ARG A 186 17.31 4.72 9.14
C ARG A 186 16.18 3.88 9.71
N TYR A 187 14.93 4.31 9.58
CA TYR A 187 13.76 3.56 10.07
C TYR A 187 13.64 2.18 9.44
N ARG A 188 13.99 2.06 8.15
CA ARG A 188 13.93 0.79 7.41
C ARG A 188 15.24 0.00 7.43
N ARG A 189 16.30 0.58 7.99
CA ARG A 189 17.66 0.02 8.08
C ARG A 189 18.17 -0.44 6.71
N ARG A 190 17.94 0.37 5.68
CA ARG A 190 18.30 0.12 4.28
C ARG A 190 18.78 1.42 3.64
N LYS A 191 20.08 1.52 3.37
CA LYS A 191 20.69 2.72 2.81
C LYS A 191 20.23 2.99 1.37
N GLY A 192 19.95 4.26 1.06
CA GLY A 192 19.46 4.77 -0.23
C GLY A 192 18.04 4.29 -0.58
N LEU A 193 17.28 3.78 0.40
CA LEU A 193 15.94 3.26 0.14
C LEU A 193 14.97 4.41 -0.20
N PHE A 194 15.12 5.58 0.42
CA PHE A 194 14.27 6.73 0.11
C PHE A 194 14.29 7.08 -1.38
N ASP A 195 15.49 7.23 -1.93
CA ASP A 195 15.67 7.60 -3.34
C ASP A 195 15.09 6.52 -4.27
N ARG A 196 15.26 5.23 -3.93
CA ARG A 196 14.70 4.11 -4.69
C ARG A 196 13.18 4.01 -4.57
N ALA A 197 12.61 4.30 -3.39
CA ALA A 197 11.16 4.33 -3.20
C ALA A 197 10.53 5.46 -4.02
N VAL A 198 11.14 6.65 -4.01
CA VAL A 198 10.73 7.80 -4.84
C VAL A 198 10.84 7.46 -6.32
N GLU A 199 11.92 6.83 -6.75
CA GLU A 199 12.09 6.38 -8.13
C GLU A 199 11.04 5.33 -8.54
N SER A 200 10.73 4.39 -7.65
CA SER A 200 9.67 3.39 -7.87
C SER A 200 8.32 4.06 -8.10
N VAL A 201 7.98 5.06 -7.28
CA VAL A 201 6.74 5.84 -7.46
C VAL A 201 6.73 6.54 -8.81
N LYS A 202 7.82 7.24 -9.20
CA LYS A 202 7.91 7.96 -10.48
C LYS A 202 7.75 7.03 -11.68
N ARG A 203 8.36 5.85 -11.66
CA ARG A 203 8.19 4.84 -12.72
C ARG A 203 6.76 4.34 -12.79
N LEU A 204 6.14 4.03 -11.65
CA LEU A 204 4.75 3.59 -11.61
C LEU A 204 3.79 4.69 -12.09
N THR A 205 4.07 5.96 -11.81
CA THR A 205 3.33 7.09 -12.38
C THR A 205 3.41 7.09 -13.91
N GLN A 206 4.57 6.78 -14.51
CA GLN A 206 4.70 6.65 -15.97
C GLN A 206 3.94 5.42 -16.51
N VAL A 207 3.97 4.29 -15.80
CA VAL A 207 3.16 3.11 -16.15
C VAL A 207 1.67 3.45 -16.15
N ARG A 208 1.22 4.25 -15.19
CA ARG A 208 -0.19 4.66 -15.08
C ARG A 208 -0.67 5.45 -16.30
N ASP A 209 0.21 6.17 -16.99
CA ASP A 209 -0.14 6.90 -18.22
C ASP A 209 -0.58 5.94 -19.33
N ASP A 210 0.04 4.74 -19.39
CA ASP A 210 -0.35 3.64 -20.29
C ASP A 210 -1.56 2.85 -19.76
N TYR A 211 -1.70 2.75 -18.43
CA TYR A 211 -2.68 1.93 -17.74
C TYR A 211 -3.53 2.74 -16.75
N PRO A 212 -4.63 3.38 -17.20
CA PRO A 212 -5.44 4.29 -16.37
C PRO A 212 -6.19 3.58 -15.22
N ASN A 213 -6.18 2.26 -15.19
CA ASN A 213 -6.70 1.38 -14.15
C ASN A 213 -5.70 1.10 -13.01
N LEU A 214 -4.45 1.56 -13.13
CA LEU A 214 -3.45 1.57 -12.07
C LEU A 214 -3.68 2.77 -11.14
N CYS A 215 -3.67 2.52 -9.84
CA CYS A 215 -3.63 3.55 -8.80
C CYS A 215 -2.28 3.47 -8.09
N VAL A 216 -1.53 4.56 -8.09
CA VAL A 216 -0.19 4.65 -7.46
C VAL A 216 -0.31 5.41 -6.16
N GLY A 217 0.08 4.79 -5.05
CA GLY A 217 0.00 5.40 -3.74
C GLY A 217 1.22 5.19 -2.88
N CYS A 218 1.25 5.90 -1.76
CA CYS A 218 2.23 5.72 -0.70
C CYS A 218 1.59 5.26 0.60
N GLY A 219 2.25 4.35 1.31
CA GLY A 219 1.92 3.97 2.68
C GLY A 219 2.88 4.61 3.66
N ILE A 220 2.36 5.21 4.73
CA ILE A 220 3.20 5.78 5.81
C ILE A 220 2.84 5.09 7.11
N CYS A 221 3.77 4.34 7.68
CA CYS A 221 3.64 3.74 9.00
C CYS A 221 4.00 4.79 10.05
N VAL A 222 3.02 5.22 10.85
CA VAL A 222 3.21 6.11 11.99
C VAL A 222 3.62 5.28 13.21
N HIS A 223 4.82 5.54 13.71
CA HIS A 223 5.49 4.76 14.75
C HIS A 223 6.36 5.65 15.64
N GLY A 224 6.77 5.17 16.81
CA GLY A 224 7.43 6.00 17.83
C GLY A 224 8.66 6.78 17.34
N LEU A 225 9.42 6.20 16.39
CA LEU A 225 10.61 6.85 15.83
C LEU A 225 10.34 7.97 14.79
N ASN A 226 9.12 8.09 14.26
CA ASN A 226 8.78 9.08 13.22
C ASN A 226 7.59 9.98 13.56
N SER A 227 7.12 9.98 14.81
CA SER A 227 5.97 10.79 15.25
C SER A 227 6.11 12.27 14.84
N ASP A 228 7.29 12.87 15.02
CA ASP A 228 7.54 14.28 14.67
C ASP A 228 7.70 14.53 13.16
N GLY A 229 7.90 13.48 12.36
CA GLY A 229 8.26 13.55 10.94
C GLY A 229 7.22 12.96 9.98
N ALA A 230 6.26 12.18 10.48
CA ALA A 230 5.29 11.47 9.65
C ALA A 230 4.38 12.43 8.86
N ILE A 231 3.89 13.50 9.49
CA ILE A 231 3.08 14.53 8.83
C ILE A 231 3.90 15.26 7.76
N ALA A 232 5.14 15.65 8.08
CA ALA A 232 6.02 16.32 7.13
C ALA A 232 6.33 15.42 5.92
N THR A 233 6.55 14.12 6.16
CA THR A 233 6.73 13.13 5.10
C THR A 233 5.49 13.01 4.23
N ALA A 234 4.29 12.97 4.82
CA ALA A 234 3.04 12.93 4.09
C ALA A 234 2.86 14.16 3.20
N ARG A 235 3.06 15.37 3.74
CA ARG A 235 2.96 16.64 2.99
C ARG A 235 3.94 16.66 1.83
N TRP A 236 5.21 16.35 2.10
CA TRP A 236 6.24 16.29 1.07
C TRP A 236 5.88 15.31 -0.04
N ALA A 237 5.42 14.10 0.30
CA ALA A 237 5.05 13.09 -0.69
C ALA A 237 3.93 13.58 -1.60
N MET A 238 2.93 14.27 -1.07
CA MET A 238 1.83 14.81 -1.87
C MET A 238 2.23 16.01 -2.72
N GLU A 239 3.17 16.83 -2.25
CA GLU A 239 3.66 18.00 -2.99
C GLU A 239 4.64 17.62 -4.11
N ASN A 240 5.38 16.52 -3.94
CA ASN A 240 6.52 16.17 -4.80
C ASN A 240 6.29 14.90 -5.65
N LEU A 241 5.25 14.11 -5.35
CA LEU A 241 4.95 12.87 -6.07
C LEU A 241 3.52 12.90 -6.63
N SER A 242 3.34 12.35 -7.84
CA SER A 242 2.03 12.24 -8.48
C SER A 242 1.27 11.01 -7.97
N LEU A 243 0.70 11.12 -6.78
CA LEU A 243 -0.02 10.04 -6.09
C LEU A 243 -1.53 10.10 -6.35
N ASP A 244 -2.15 8.93 -6.49
CA ASP A 244 -3.61 8.74 -6.50
C ASP A 244 -4.17 8.53 -5.08
N ASN A 245 -3.32 8.12 -4.13
CA ASN A 245 -3.68 7.88 -2.75
C ASN A 245 -2.46 7.96 -1.80
N LEU A 246 -2.69 8.34 -0.55
CA LEU A 246 -1.71 8.25 0.52
C LEU A 246 -2.37 7.67 1.77
N SER A 247 -1.90 6.52 2.24
CA SER A 247 -2.55 5.83 3.36
C SER A 247 -1.66 5.82 4.60
N PRO A 248 -2.07 6.46 5.70
CA PRO A 248 -1.41 6.25 6.98
C PRO A 248 -1.77 4.87 7.52
N VAL A 249 -0.81 4.25 8.19
CA VAL A 249 -0.95 3.00 8.93
C VAL A 249 -0.40 3.24 10.31
N LEU A 250 -1.16 2.94 11.36
CA LEU A 250 -0.62 3.00 12.72
C LEU A 250 0.19 1.74 12.99
N VAL A 251 1.37 1.89 13.61
CA VAL A 251 2.19 0.75 14.04
C VAL A 251 1.39 -0.20 14.93
N ARG A 252 1.64 -1.50 14.77
CA ARG A 252 0.93 -2.56 15.51
C ARG A 252 1.88 -3.70 15.89
N GLY A 253 1.45 -4.49 16.86
CA GLY A 253 2.15 -5.69 17.31
C GLY A 253 3.52 -5.40 17.93
N ASP A 254 4.31 -6.47 18.07
CA ASP A 254 5.67 -6.39 18.60
C ASP A 254 6.68 -6.00 17.51
N THR A 255 7.17 -4.77 17.59
CA THR A 255 8.16 -4.21 16.65
C THR A 255 9.57 -4.73 16.94
N TYR A 256 10.42 -4.74 15.90
CA TYR A 256 11.83 -5.11 16.06
C TYR A 256 12.56 -4.19 17.05
N ASP A 257 12.39 -2.87 16.87
CA ASP A 257 12.88 -1.85 17.77
C ASP A 257 11.77 -1.43 18.73
N GLN A 258 12.05 -1.44 20.02
CA GLN A 258 11.08 -1.14 21.06
C GLN A 258 10.70 0.35 21.07
N ASP A 259 11.60 1.22 20.61
CA ASP A 259 11.34 2.66 20.50
C ASP A 259 10.44 2.98 19.29
N ALA A 260 10.28 2.02 18.37
CA ALA A 260 9.30 2.13 17.29
C ALA A 260 7.88 1.70 17.72
N ARG A 261 7.71 1.17 18.95
CA ARG A 261 6.38 0.86 19.48
C ARG A 261 5.59 2.14 19.69
N ASN A 262 4.27 2.02 19.53
CA ASN A 262 3.28 3.09 19.69
C ASN A 262 3.49 4.24 18.69
N GLY A 263 2.47 4.52 17.88
CA GLY A 263 2.49 5.65 16.96
C GLY A 263 1.73 6.83 17.55
N ASP A 264 2.08 8.04 17.13
CA ASP A 264 1.27 9.21 17.41
C ASP A 264 -0.08 9.08 16.69
N VAL A 265 -1.14 8.89 17.48
CA VAL A 265 -2.52 8.71 16.99
C VAL A 265 -3.04 9.99 16.34
N GLU A 266 -2.65 11.16 16.84
CA GLU A 266 -3.09 12.44 16.28
C GLU A 266 -2.41 12.69 14.93
N ALA A 267 -1.11 12.40 14.82
CA ALA A 267 -0.42 12.45 13.53
C ALA A 267 -1.03 11.47 12.52
N PHE A 268 -1.36 10.25 12.95
CA PHE A 268 -2.06 9.27 12.11
C PHE A 268 -3.42 9.79 11.61
N LEU A 269 -4.24 10.38 12.49
CA LEU A 269 -5.53 10.95 12.13
C LEU A 269 -5.40 12.19 11.25
N GLU A 270 -4.41 13.04 11.51
CA GLU A 270 -4.14 14.22 10.71
C GLU A 270 -3.79 13.83 9.27
N ILE A 271 -2.87 12.88 9.09
CA ILE A 271 -2.55 12.34 7.75
C ILE A 271 -3.80 11.70 7.12
N ALA A 272 -4.61 10.98 7.89
CA ALA A 272 -5.83 10.38 7.40
C ALA A 272 -6.83 11.41 6.90
N ASN A 273 -6.97 12.53 7.61
CA ASN A 273 -7.86 13.63 7.26
C ASN A 273 -7.35 14.37 6.02
N PHE A 274 -6.05 14.62 5.89
CA PHE A 274 -5.51 15.23 4.67
C PHE A 274 -5.79 14.40 3.42
N THR A 275 -5.58 13.08 3.49
CA THR A 275 -5.92 12.20 2.36
C THR A 275 -7.41 12.23 2.06
N ARG A 276 -8.26 12.23 3.11
CA ARG A 276 -9.72 12.29 2.99
C ARG A 276 -10.15 13.57 2.25
N ASP A 277 -9.62 14.71 2.65
CA ASP A 277 -9.97 16.01 2.07
C ASP A 277 -9.57 16.10 0.59
N ARG A 278 -8.41 15.54 0.22
CA ARG A 278 -7.96 15.47 -1.18
C ARG A 278 -8.74 14.49 -2.05
N LEU A 279 -9.24 13.40 -1.46
CA LEU A 279 -10.20 12.51 -2.11
C LEU A 279 -11.55 13.21 -2.34
N HIS A 280 -11.99 14.04 -1.38
CA HIS A 280 -13.23 14.81 -1.50
C HIS A 280 -13.12 15.97 -2.50
N SER A 281 -11.98 16.65 -2.56
CA SER A 281 -11.73 17.73 -3.52
C SER A 281 -11.56 17.23 -4.96
N GLY A 282 -11.35 15.92 -5.15
CA GLY A 282 -11.09 15.31 -6.45
C GLY A 282 -9.64 15.46 -6.93
N GLU A 283 -8.76 16.02 -6.09
CA GLU A 283 -7.31 16.12 -6.34
C GLU A 283 -6.68 14.72 -6.39
N PHE A 284 -7.13 13.82 -5.52
CA PHE A 284 -6.84 12.40 -5.63
C PHE A 284 -7.91 11.71 -6.47
N ARG A 285 -7.47 11.05 -7.55
CA ARG A 285 -8.31 10.11 -8.31
C ARG A 285 -8.96 9.09 -7.38
N GLY A 286 -8.21 8.69 -6.36
CA GLY A 286 -8.59 7.67 -5.41
C GLY A 286 -9.08 6.42 -6.12
N TYR A 287 -9.92 5.69 -5.42
CA TYR A 287 -10.77 4.72 -6.05
C TYR A 287 -11.94 5.52 -6.72
N SER A 288 -11.92 5.70 -8.04
CA SER A 288 -12.84 6.56 -8.84
C SER A 288 -14.23 6.02 -9.30
N THR A 289 -14.86 5.03 -8.64
CA THR A 289 -16.16 4.44 -9.08
C THR A 289 -17.21 4.38 -7.97
N ALA A 290 -18.50 4.12 -8.26
CA ALA A 290 -19.53 4.06 -7.21
C ALA A 290 -19.23 3.03 -6.11
N THR A 291 -18.68 1.87 -6.49
CA THR A 291 -18.18 0.84 -5.56
C THR A 291 -17.00 1.31 -4.70
N HIS A 292 -16.29 2.32 -5.16
CA HIS A 292 -15.14 2.87 -4.48
C HIS A 292 -15.50 3.90 -3.40
N ARG A 293 -16.66 4.56 -3.50
CA ARG A 293 -17.19 5.38 -2.39
C ARG A 293 -17.41 4.54 -1.13
N LEU A 294 -17.82 3.29 -1.29
CA LEU A 294 -17.98 2.35 -0.17
C LEU A 294 -16.62 1.98 0.44
N ILE A 295 -15.59 1.76 -0.39
CA ILE A 295 -14.23 1.48 0.09
C ILE A 295 -13.66 2.69 0.84
N ASN A 296 -13.81 3.90 0.29
CA ASN A 296 -13.36 5.12 0.94
C ASN A 296 -14.09 5.36 2.28
N ALA A 297 -15.41 5.14 2.32
CA ALA A 297 -16.18 5.25 3.56
C ALA A 297 -15.73 4.21 4.61
N LYS A 298 -15.51 2.95 4.18
CA LYS A 298 -14.93 1.90 5.02
C LYS A 298 -13.57 2.32 5.59
N ASP A 299 -12.70 2.88 4.76
CA ASP A 299 -11.35 3.29 5.18
C ASP A 299 -11.40 4.43 6.21
N ILE A 300 -12.34 5.37 6.08
CA ILE A 300 -12.56 6.43 7.07
C ILE A 300 -12.96 5.84 8.42
N VAL A 301 -14.02 5.02 8.44
CA VAL A 301 -14.53 4.37 9.67
C VAL A 301 -13.44 3.50 10.29
N GLN A 302 -12.68 2.76 9.48
CA GLN A 302 -11.59 1.93 9.95
C GLN A 302 -10.50 2.73 10.66
N LYS A 303 -10.11 3.89 10.12
CA LYS A 303 -9.08 4.75 10.73
C LYS A 303 -9.56 5.35 12.05
N GLU A 304 -10.83 5.75 12.12
CA GLU A 304 -11.44 6.24 13.37
C GLU A 304 -11.48 5.15 14.45
N MET A 305 -11.88 3.92 14.08
CA MET A 305 -11.83 2.76 14.99
C MET A 305 -10.41 2.44 15.48
N ILE A 306 -9.41 2.48 14.58
CA ILE A 306 -8.00 2.24 14.94
C ILE A 306 -7.54 3.28 15.97
N ALA A 307 -7.88 4.55 15.76
CA ALA A 307 -7.52 5.62 16.69
C ALA A 307 -8.20 5.47 18.05
N GLU A 308 -9.48 5.07 18.08
CA GLU A 308 -10.20 4.79 19.33
C GLU A 308 -9.52 3.67 20.14
N ILE A 309 -9.21 2.55 19.49
CA ILE A 309 -8.51 1.41 20.11
C ILE A 309 -7.13 1.84 20.61
N ALA A 310 -6.38 2.60 19.80
CA ALA A 310 -5.04 3.06 20.15
C ALA A 310 -5.01 4.03 21.35
N ARG A 311 -6.09 4.79 21.57
CA ARG A 311 -6.27 5.65 22.76
C ARG A 311 -6.70 4.88 24.02
N GLY A 312 -6.74 3.54 23.96
CA GLY A 312 -7.15 2.69 25.08
C GLY A 312 -8.66 2.40 25.12
N GLY A 313 -9.39 2.73 24.06
CA GLY A 313 -10.77 2.30 23.90
C GLY A 313 -10.91 0.79 23.72
N SER A 314 -12.09 0.26 24.05
CA SER A 314 -12.45 -1.13 23.77
C SER A 314 -12.64 -1.37 22.28
N MET A 315 -12.35 -2.57 21.79
CA MET A 315 -12.68 -2.97 20.42
C MET A 315 -14.19 -2.75 20.16
N PRO A 316 -14.60 -1.83 19.27
CA PRO A 316 -16.01 -1.47 19.10
C PRO A 316 -16.77 -2.49 18.24
N VAL A 317 -16.09 -3.54 17.79
CA VAL A 317 -16.63 -4.63 16.97
C VAL A 317 -16.32 -5.99 17.59
N VAL A 318 -17.22 -6.95 17.38
CA VAL A 318 -17.00 -8.33 17.81
C VAL A 318 -15.98 -8.98 16.86
N CYS A 319 -14.96 -9.63 17.42
CA CYS A 319 -14.00 -10.39 16.62
C CYS A 319 -14.75 -11.47 15.82
N SER A 320 -14.56 -11.46 14.50
CA SER A 320 -15.22 -12.42 13.62
C SER A 320 -14.39 -13.68 13.35
N ALA A 321 -13.24 -13.86 14.02
CA ALA A 321 -12.42 -15.07 13.95
C ALA A 321 -12.19 -15.58 12.51
N LEU A 322 -11.64 -14.71 11.65
CA LEU A 322 -11.34 -14.93 10.22
C LEU A 322 -12.53 -14.93 9.27
N HIS A 323 -13.74 -14.77 9.77
CA HIS A 323 -14.96 -14.74 8.98
C HIS A 323 -14.99 -13.53 8.03
N ASP A 324 -14.50 -12.37 8.44
CA ASP A 324 -14.51 -11.18 7.57
C ASP A 324 -13.16 -10.89 6.91
N THR A 325 -12.06 -11.11 7.64
CA THR A 325 -10.69 -10.88 7.15
C THR A 325 -9.83 -12.11 7.39
N ALA A 326 -9.22 -12.65 6.34
CA ALA A 326 -8.25 -13.73 6.45
C ALA A 326 -6.84 -13.18 6.23
N VAL A 327 -5.90 -13.56 7.11
CA VAL A 327 -4.46 -13.33 6.93
C VAL A 327 -3.80 -14.67 6.66
N VAL A 328 -3.01 -14.76 5.60
CA VAL A 328 -2.27 -15.97 5.24
C VAL A 328 -0.80 -15.61 5.11
N TYR A 329 0.05 -16.25 5.92
CA TYR A 329 1.49 -16.04 5.87
C TYR A 329 2.15 -16.81 4.73
N ALA A 330 3.41 -16.48 4.44
CA ALA A 330 4.16 -17.04 3.31
C ALA A 330 4.30 -18.58 3.38
N ASP A 331 4.35 -19.14 4.59
CA ASP A 331 4.40 -20.58 4.85
C ASP A 331 3.02 -21.27 4.82
N GLY A 332 1.96 -20.52 4.48
CA GLY A 332 0.58 -21.00 4.47
C GLY A 332 -0.11 -21.01 5.83
N SER A 333 0.56 -20.57 6.89
CA SER A 333 -0.07 -20.49 8.21
C SER A 333 -1.13 -19.38 8.25
N VAL A 334 -2.24 -19.64 8.94
CA VAL A 334 -3.39 -18.74 9.05
C VAL A 334 -3.60 -18.41 10.53
N PRO A 335 -3.09 -17.27 11.03
CA PRO A 335 -3.28 -16.89 12.42
C PRO A 335 -4.76 -16.53 12.67
N ILE A 336 -5.32 -16.91 13.83
CA ILE A 336 -6.68 -16.51 14.23
C ILE A 336 -6.76 -15.01 14.51
N CYS A 337 -5.67 -14.41 15.00
CA CYS A 337 -5.51 -12.99 15.24
C CYS A 337 -4.17 -12.53 14.68
N GLU A 338 -4.17 -11.46 13.87
CA GLU A 338 -2.94 -10.85 13.34
C GLU A 338 -2.14 -10.10 14.42
N MET A 339 -2.82 -9.64 15.47
CA MET A 339 -2.21 -8.98 16.62
C MET A 339 -1.76 -10.06 17.62
N ARG A 340 -0.49 -10.46 17.54
CA ARG A 340 0.18 -11.31 18.53
C ARG A 340 1.02 -10.50 19.48
#